data_AF-A0A973LJ11-F1
#
_entry.id   AF-A0A973LJ11-F1
#
_cell.length_a   1.000
_cell.length_b   1.000
_cell.length_c   1.000
_cell.angle_alpha   90.00
_cell.angle_beta   90.00
_cell.angle_gamma   90.00
#
_symmetry.space_group_name_H-M   'P 1'
#
loop_
_entity.id
_entity.type
_entity.pdbx_description
1 polymer ?
#
loop_
_entity_poly.entity_id
_entity_poly.type
_entity_poly.pdbx_seq_one_letter_code
_entity_poly.pdbx_strand_id
1 'polypeptide(L)'
;MALGAALLAGSVAVAATCTSGARRDSDNPALARLAGVGHRQALAARALLPALVSGAWAALALAGVALVGGLGSWTWVWFGPLAAPALSAAALRMARRSPVDHSMPVIDTPGGAIPTGPLFWAVKGVDLALIGCLPTVMALAASPAEPGAFLAAQAVLGLTTLTGFLLTARPRATT
;
A
#
# COMPACT_ATOMS: atom_id res chain seq x y z
N MET A 1 -17.86 4.72 4.78
CA MET A 1 -17.14 4.59 3.49
C MET A 1 -16.14 5.72 3.25
N ALA A 2 -16.55 7.01 3.26
CA ALA A 2 -15.64 8.13 2.98
C ALA A 2 -14.39 8.19 3.89
N LEU A 3 -14.54 7.93 5.20
CA LEU A 3 -13.43 7.90 6.15
C LEU A 3 -12.38 6.83 5.81
N GLY A 4 -12.82 5.60 5.53
CA GLY A 4 -11.92 4.51 5.16
C GLY A 4 -11.15 4.80 3.86
N ALA A 5 -11.83 5.38 2.86
CA ALA A 5 -11.18 5.81 1.62
C ALA A 5 -10.15 6.92 1.85
N ALA A 6 -10.49 7.93 2.65
CA ALA A 6 -9.57 9.04 2.98
C ALA A 6 -8.35 8.55 3.78
N LEU A 7 -8.57 7.67 4.77
CA LEU A 7 -7.50 7.06 5.55
C LEU A 7 -6.54 6.26 4.66
N LEU A 8 -7.08 5.40 3.79
CA LEU A 8 -6.25 4.61 2.88
C LEU A 8 -5.51 5.48 1.87
N ALA A 9 -6.19 6.43 1.24
CA ALA A 9 -5.58 7.33 0.27
C ALA A 9 -4.43 8.12 0.91
N GLY A 10 -4.65 8.71 2.09
CA GLY A 10 -3.61 9.42 2.84
C GLY A 10 -2.44 8.51 3.22
N SER A 11 -2.73 7.31 3.73
CA SER A 11 -1.68 6.38 4.17
C SER A 11 -0.84 5.84 3.01
N VAL A 12 -1.47 5.54 1.86
CA VAL A 12 -0.77 5.13 0.64
C VAL A 12 0.06 6.28 0.07
N ALA A 13 -0.48 7.50 0.06
CA ALA A 13 0.25 8.68 -0.41
C ALA A 13 1.52 8.91 0.44
N VAL A 14 1.38 8.86 1.77
CA VAL A 14 2.51 8.97 2.70
C VAL A 14 3.52 7.85 2.50
N ALA A 15 3.09 6.59 2.42
CA ALA A 15 3.97 5.46 2.14
C ALA A 15 4.77 5.66 0.83
N ALA A 16 4.12 6.16 -0.22
CA ALA A 16 4.72 6.36 -1.53
C ALA A 16 5.87 7.36 -1.51
N THR A 17 5.83 8.38 -0.65
CA THR A 17 6.92 9.37 -0.50
C THR A 17 8.24 8.72 -0.05
N CYS A 18 8.16 7.57 0.64
CA CYS A 18 9.29 6.85 1.19
C CYS A 18 9.91 5.81 0.22
N THR A 19 9.51 5.80 -1.06
CA THR A 19 9.88 4.73 -2.01
C THR A 19 10.95 5.09 -3.03
N SER A 20 11.60 6.26 -2.90
CA SER A 20 12.63 6.72 -3.84
C SER A 20 13.78 5.73 -4.02
N GLY A 21 14.23 5.10 -2.93
CA GLY A 21 15.24 4.04 -2.97
C GLY A 21 14.81 2.84 -3.81
N ALA A 22 13.58 2.35 -3.61
CA ALA A 22 13.06 1.22 -4.38
C ALA A 22 12.92 1.52 -5.88
N ARG A 23 12.62 2.77 -6.26
CA ARG A 23 12.61 3.23 -7.67
C ARG A 23 14.00 3.17 -8.27
N ARG A 24 14.99 3.79 -7.60
CA ARG A 24 16.39 3.79 -8.05
C ARG A 24 16.97 2.38 -8.19
N ASP A 25 16.69 1.51 -7.22
CA ASP A 25 17.11 0.12 -7.26
C ASP A 25 16.47 -0.64 -8.44
N SER A 26 15.27 -0.25 -8.86
CA SER A 26 14.56 -0.86 -10.00
C SER A 26 14.94 -0.30 -11.37
N ASP A 27 15.50 0.91 -11.40
CA ASP A 27 15.91 1.60 -12.63
C ASP A 27 17.40 1.38 -12.92
N ASN A 28 18.22 1.10 -11.89
CA ASN A 28 19.64 0.82 -12.05
C ASN A 28 20.06 -0.49 -11.35
N PRO A 29 20.14 -1.61 -12.10
CA PRO A 29 20.51 -2.91 -11.53
C PRO A 29 21.96 -2.98 -11.03
N ALA A 30 22.84 -2.05 -11.44
CA ALA A 30 24.20 -1.99 -10.91
C ALA A 30 24.22 -1.56 -9.44
N LEU A 31 23.31 -0.67 -9.01
CA LEU A 31 23.20 -0.25 -7.61
C LEU A 31 22.83 -1.43 -6.70
N ALA A 32 21.94 -2.31 -7.16
CA ALA A 32 21.58 -3.51 -6.42
C ALA A 32 22.78 -4.48 -6.26
N ARG A 33 23.65 -4.58 -7.28
CA ARG A 33 24.87 -5.38 -7.20
C ARG A 33 25.91 -4.80 -6.24
N LEU A 34 26.07 -3.47 -6.23
CA LEU A 34 26.99 -2.79 -5.30
C LEU A 34 26.59 -2.94 -3.83
N ALA A 35 25.29 -3.05 -3.56
CA ALA A 35 24.80 -3.26 -2.20
C ALA A 35 25.14 -4.65 -1.63
N GLY A 36 25.52 -5.63 -2.47
CA GLY A 36 25.91 -6.97 -2.04
C GLY A 36 24.81 -7.81 -1.38
N VAL A 37 23.56 -7.32 -1.37
CA VAL A 37 22.40 -7.99 -0.76
C VAL A 37 21.46 -8.57 -1.81
N GLY A 38 20.82 -9.70 -1.48
CA GLY A 38 19.84 -10.32 -2.37
C GLY A 38 18.63 -9.41 -2.62
N HIS A 39 18.04 -9.47 -3.82
CA HIS A 39 16.92 -8.62 -4.23
C HIS A 39 15.77 -8.57 -3.21
N ARG A 40 15.38 -9.74 -2.66
CA ARG A 40 14.31 -9.85 -1.66
C ARG A 40 14.69 -9.21 -0.33
N GLN A 41 15.94 -9.35 0.10
CA GLN A 41 16.45 -8.74 1.33
C GLN A 41 16.48 -7.21 1.20
N ALA A 42 16.95 -6.70 0.06
CA ALA A 42 16.91 -5.28 -0.24
C ALA A 42 15.47 -4.75 -0.21
N LEU A 43 14.51 -5.45 -0.84
CA LEU A 43 13.10 -5.04 -0.79
C LEU A 43 12.51 -5.10 0.62
N ALA A 44 12.85 -6.10 1.42
CA ALA A 44 12.41 -6.20 2.80
C ALA A 44 12.93 -5.01 3.63
N ALA A 45 14.19 -4.62 3.46
CA ALA A 45 14.74 -3.43 4.09
C ALA A 45 14.05 -2.14 3.61
N ARG A 46 13.78 -2.03 2.29
CA ARG A 46 13.03 -0.91 1.70
C ARG A 46 11.57 -0.85 2.15
N ALA A 47 11.01 -1.93 2.69
CA ALA A 47 9.66 -1.96 3.21
C ALA A 47 9.53 -1.29 4.60
N LEU A 48 10.63 -1.16 5.35
CA LEU A 48 10.60 -0.64 6.72
C LEU A 48 10.13 0.80 6.79
N LEU A 49 10.77 1.71 6.05
CA LEU A 49 10.43 3.13 6.07
C LEU A 49 8.98 3.40 5.66
N PRO A 50 8.48 2.93 4.49
CA PRO A 50 7.08 3.12 4.12
C PRO A 50 6.11 2.46 5.12
N ALA A 51 6.45 1.32 5.73
CA ALA A 51 5.61 0.72 6.77
C ALA A 51 5.53 1.61 8.02
N LEU A 52 6.66 2.07 8.55
CA LEU A 52 6.71 2.91 9.75
C LEU A 52 5.94 4.22 9.56
N VAL A 53 6.21 4.93 8.45
CA VAL A 53 5.59 6.25 8.23
C VAL A 53 4.10 6.12 7.93
N SER A 54 3.68 5.14 7.13
CA SER A 54 2.25 4.94 6.84
C SER A 54 1.47 4.39 8.04
N GLY A 55 2.07 3.50 8.83
CA GLY A 55 1.48 3.00 10.07
C GLY A 55 1.31 4.09 11.12
N ALA A 56 2.33 4.94 11.30
CA ALA A 56 2.26 6.10 12.17
C ALA A 56 1.21 7.12 11.69
N TRP A 57 1.17 7.42 10.40
CA TRP A 57 0.16 8.31 9.82
C TRP A 57 -1.26 7.80 10.04
N ALA A 58 -1.51 6.52 9.75
CA ALA A 58 -2.83 5.91 9.93
C ALA A 58 -3.24 5.88 11.41
N ALA A 59 -2.31 5.56 12.32
CA ALA A 59 -2.55 5.58 13.76
C ALA A 59 -2.90 7.00 14.24
N LEU A 60 -2.15 8.01 13.82
CA LEU A 60 -2.40 9.42 14.17
C LEU A 60 -3.73 9.92 13.60
N ALA A 61 -4.07 9.55 12.36
CA ALA A 61 -5.35 9.91 11.76
C ALA A 61 -6.52 9.32 12.56
N LEU A 62 -6.44 8.04 12.91
CA LEU A 62 -7.47 7.37 13.72
C LEU A 62 -7.53 7.93 15.15
N ALA A 63 -6.38 8.26 15.75
CA ALA A 63 -6.33 8.94 17.03
C ALA A 63 -7.03 10.32 16.97
N GLY A 64 -6.81 11.09 15.90
CA GLY A 64 -7.49 12.36 15.66
C GLY A 64 -9.01 12.20 15.58
N VAL A 65 -9.51 11.17 14.89
CA VAL A 65 -10.95 10.88 14.83
C VAL A 65 -11.49 10.45 16.20
N ALA A 66 -10.74 9.64 16.96
CA ALA A 66 -11.11 9.24 18.32
C ALA A 66 -11.20 10.44 19.27
N LEU A 67 -10.27 11.40 19.18
CA LEU A 67 -10.26 12.61 20.00
C LEU A 67 -11.49 13.50 19.81
N VAL A 68 -12.07 13.52 18.61
CA VAL A 68 -13.27 14.29 18.28
C VAL A 68 -14.55 13.45 18.50
N GLY A 69 -14.43 12.27 19.13
CA GLY A 69 -15.56 11.40 19.45
C GLY A 69 -16.13 10.63 18.25
N GLY A 70 -15.42 10.61 17.12
CA GLY A 70 -15.84 9.89 15.92
C GLY A 70 -15.65 8.37 15.98
N LEU A 71 -14.99 7.86 17.03
CA LEU A 71 -14.76 6.44 17.28
C LEU A 71 -15.12 6.11 18.72
N GLY A 72 -15.79 4.97 18.94
CA GLY A 72 -16.24 4.54 20.27
C GLY A 72 -15.14 4.00 21.19
N SER A 73 -13.89 3.88 20.72
CA SER A 73 -12.77 3.35 21.49
C SER A 73 -11.41 3.76 20.93
N TRP A 74 -10.39 3.77 21.79
CA TRP A 74 -8.98 3.98 21.39
C TRP A 74 -8.36 2.76 20.69
N THR A 75 -9.01 1.59 20.75
CA THR A 75 -8.53 0.36 20.09
C THR A 75 -8.38 0.50 18.58
N TRP A 76 -9.11 1.44 17.97
CA TRP A 76 -9.05 1.72 16.54
C TRP A 76 -7.68 2.19 16.07
N VAL A 77 -6.89 2.83 16.92
CA VAL A 77 -5.53 3.30 16.57
C VAL A 77 -4.62 2.14 16.13
N TRP A 78 -4.88 0.91 16.59
CA TRP A 78 -4.12 -0.28 16.22
C TRP A 78 -4.26 -0.67 14.75
N PHE A 79 -5.30 -0.23 14.03
CA PHE A 79 -5.38 -0.48 12.59
C PHE A 79 -4.20 0.16 11.84
N GLY A 80 -3.58 1.23 12.35
CA GLY A 80 -2.42 1.86 11.75
C GLY A 80 -1.22 0.91 11.58
N PRO A 81 -0.57 0.48 12.67
CA PRO A 81 0.55 -0.45 12.60
C PRO A 81 0.17 -1.80 11.98
N LEU A 82 -1.07 -2.26 12.11
CA LEU A 82 -1.51 -3.54 11.52
C LEU A 82 -1.74 -3.45 10.01
N ALA A 83 -2.10 -2.29 9.46
CA ALA A 83 -2.22 -2.06 8.02
C ALA A 83 -0.88 -1.73 7.35
N ALA A 84 0.11 -1.27 8.12
CA ALA A 84 1.42 -0.83 7.64
C ALA A 84 2.13 -1.81 6.69
N PRO A 85 2.14 -3.15 6.93
CA PRO A 85 2.79 -4.08 6.02
C PRO A 85 2.14 -4.11 4.62
N ALA A 86 0.81 -4.08 4.54
CA ALA A 86 0.08 -4.03 3.26
C ALA A 86 0.31 -2.70 2.53
N LEU A 87 0.26 -1.58 3.25
CA LEU A 87 0.52 -0.24 2.69
C LEU A 87 1.95 -0.13 2.15
N SER A 88 2.92 -0.70 2.85
CA SER A 88 4.31 -0.78 2.40
C SER A 88 4.46 -1.62 1.13
N ALA A 89 3.86 -2.81 1.09
CA ALA A 89 3.86 -3.67 -0.09
C ALA A 89 3.24 -2.97 -1.31
N ALA A 90 2.10 -2.29 -1.11
CA ALA A 90 1.42 -1.49 -2.11
C ALA A 90 2.30 -0.35 -2.65
N ALA A 91 2.93 0.42 -1.75
CA ALA A 91 3.81 1.51 -2.13
C ALA A 91 5.04 1.02 -2.91
N LEU A 92 5.67 -0.08 -2.47
CA LEU A 92 6.79 -0.70 -3.19
C LEU A 92 6.37 -1.25 -4.56
N ARG A 93 5.17 -1.84 -4.66
CA ARG A 93 4.61 -2.28 -5.95
C ARG A 93 4.36 -1.10 -6.88
N MET A 94 3.82 0.01 -6.37
CA MET A 94 3.59 1.23 -7.13
C MET A 94 4.91 1.88 -7.57
N ALA A 95 5.94 1.86 -6.73
CA ALA A 95 7.27 2.36 -7.06
C ALA A 95 7.94 1.58 -8.20
N ARG A 96 7.67 0.27 -8.29
CA ARG A 96 8.28 -0.64 -9.25
C ARG A 96 7.43 -0.91 -10.50
N ARG A 97 6.34 -0.17 -10.70
CA ARG A 97 5.50 -0.33 -11.91
C ARG A 97 6.30 0.01 -13.17
N SER A 98 6.05 -0.72 -14.24
CA SER A 98 6.65 -0.45 -15.56
C SER A 98 6.17 0.91 -16.10
N PRO A 99 6.84 1.46 -17.13
CA PRO A 99 6.31 2.58 -17.90
C PRO A 99 4.88 2.31 -18.40
N VAL A 100 4.15 3.39 -18.66
CA VAL A 100 2.78 3.30 -19.19
C VAL A 100 2.84 2.66 -20.59
N ASP A 101 2.03 1.62 -20.80
CA ASP A 101 1.88 1.01 -22.11
C ASP A 101 0.84 1.78 -22.93
N HIS A 102 1.33 2.63 -23.84
CA HIS A 102 0.48 3.43 -24.73
C HIS A 102 -0.05 2.64 -25.95
N SER A 103 0.33 1.37 -26.09
CA SER A 103 -0.20 0.49 -27.14
C SER A 103 -1.49 -0.23 -26.70
N MET A 104 -1.87 -0.14 -25.42
CA MET A 104 -3.11 -0.76 -24.93
C MET A 104 -4.36 -0.11 -25.54
N PRO A 105 -5.45 -0.87 -25.79
CA PRO A 105 -6.67 -0.35 -26.39
C PRO A 105 -7.28 0.81 -25.63
N VAL A 106 -7.84 1.78 -26.35
CA VAL A 106 -8.67 2.84 -25.77
C VAL A 106 -10.12 2.39 -25.81
N ILE A 107 -10.84 2.55 -24.69
CA ILE A 107 -12.27 2.25 -24.62
C ILE A 107 -13.04 3.56 -24.83
N ASP A 108 -13.79 3.64 -25.92
CA ASP A 108 -14.69 4.78 -26.16
C ASP A 108 -15.97 4.60 -25.35
N THR A 109 -16.28 5.58 -24.51
CA THR A 109 -17.52 5.64 -23.74
C THR A 109 -18.27 6.94 -24.06
N PRO A 110 -19.58 7.03 -23.77
CA PRO A 110 -20.31 8.29 -23.90
C PRO A 110 -19.69 9.46 -23.09
N GLY A 111 -18.93 9.15 -22.03
CA GLY A 111 -18.22 10.13 -21.21
C GLY A 111 -16.81 10.48 -21.69
N GLY A 112 -16.38 9.95 -22.85
CA GLY A 112 -15.05 10.15 -23.42
C GLY A 112 -14.21 8.88 -23.51
N ALA A 113 -13.03 9.04 -24.09
CA ALA A 113 -12.04 7.99 -24.27
C ALA A 113 -11.36 7.61 -22.94
N ILE A 114 -11.34 6.32 -22.62
CA ILE A 114 -10.64 5.78 -21.44
C ILE A 114 -9.35 5.10 -21.89
N PRO A 115 -8.17 5.70 -21.64
CA PRO A 115 -6.89 5.11 -22.01
C PRO A 115 -6.52 4.00 -21.01
N THR A 116 -6.64 2.74 -21.42
CA THR A 116 -6.48 1.60 -20.50
C THR A 116 -5.06 1.44 -19.96
N GLY A 117 -4.04 1.81 -20.73
CA GLY A 117 -2.63 1.80 -20.30
C GLY A 117 -2.38 2.65 -19.04
N PRO A 118 -2.65 3.98 -19.10
CA PRO A 118 -2.62 4.85 -17.92
C PRO A 118 -3.48 4.34 -16.76
N LEU A 119 -4.67 3.78 -17.05
CA LEU A 119 -5.57 3.25 -16.04
C LEU A 119 -4.95 2.09 -15.26
N PHE A 120 -4.44 1.05 -15.95
CA PHE A 120 -3.78 -0.08 -15.30
C PHE A 120 -2.51 0.34 -14.56
N TRP A 121 -1.77 1.30 -15.11
CA TRP A 121 -0.60 1.88 -14.45
C TRP A 121 -0.96 2.62 -13.15
N ALA A 122 -2.08 3.36 -13.15
CA ALA A 122 -2.54 4.10 -11.99
C ALA A 122 -3.03 3.17 -10.86
N VAL A 123 -3.69 2.07 -11.21
CA VAL A 123 -4.23 1.09 -10.25
C VAL A 123 -3.13 0.22 -9.62
N LYS A 124 -1.98 0.02 -10.29
CA LYS A 124 -0.86 -0.78 -9.77
C LYS A 124 -0.38 -0.30 -8.40
N GLY A 125 -0.57 -1.14 -7.39
CA GLY A 125 -0.23 -0.87 -6.00
C GLY A 125 -1.44 -0.45 -5.18
N VAL A 126 -2.33 0.38 -5.74
CA VAL A 126 -3.60 0.75 -5.10
C VAL A 126 -4.49 -0.48 -4.92
N ASP A 127 -4.54 -1.35 -5.93
CA ASP A 127 -5.18 -2.67 -5.86
C ASP A 127 -4.71 -3.48 -4.64
N LEU A 128 -3.39 -3.50 -4.41
CA LEU A 128 -2.79 -4.24 -3.30
C LEU A 128 -3.08 -3.60 -1.94
N ALA A 129 -3.13 -2.27 -1.87
CA ALA A 129 -3.51 -1.57 -0.64
C ALA A 129 -4.97 -1.86 -0.25
N LEU A 130 -5.88 -1.82 -1.22
CA LEU A 130 -7.29 -2.12 -0.99
C LEU A 130 -7.50 -3.56 -0.51
N ILE A 131 -6.86 -4.53 -1.19
CA ILE A 131 -6.94 -5.94 -0.79
C ILE A 131 -6.31 -6.12 0.59
N GLY A 132 -5.08 -5.64 0.79
CA GLY A 132 -4.32 -5.85 2.03
C GLY A 132 -4.89 -5.11 3.25
N CYS A 133 -5.70 -4.08 3.04
CA CYS A 133 -6.37 -3.29 4.10
C CYS A 133 -7.88 -3.49 4.13
N LEU A 134 -8.40 -4.54 3.49
CA LEU A 134 -9.83 -4.81 3.42
C LEU A 134 -10.50 -4.90 4.81
N PRO A 135 -9.92 -5.59 5.82
CA PRO A 135 -10.47 -5.60 7.18
C PRO A 135 -10.60 -4.20 7.79
N THR A 136 -9.60 -3.32 7.63
CA THR A 136 -9.69 -1.92 8.09
C THR A 136 -10.85 -1.17 7.42
N VAL A 137 -11.01 -1.30 6.10
CA VAL A 137 -12.09 -0.62 5.36
C VAL A 137 -13.45 -1.15 5.80
N MET A 138 -13.58 -2.46 5.95
CA MET A 138 -14.81 -3.09 6.41
C MET A 138 -15.16 -2.68 7.84
N ALA A 139 -14.18 -2.64 8.75
CA ALA A 139 -14.38 -2.20 10.13
C ALA A 139 -14.90 -0.75 10.17
N LEU A 140 -14.27 0.17 9.42
CA LEU A 140 -14.69 1.58 9.34
C LEU A 140 -16.04 1.78 8.63
N ALA A 141 -16.50 0.79 7.86
CA ALA A 141 -17.82 0.84 7.22
C ALA A 141 -18.91 0.27 8.13
N ALA A 142 -18.61 -0.80 8.87
CA ALA A 142 -19.55 -1.48 9.76
C ALA A 142 -19.65 -0.84 11.16
N SER A 143 -18.61 -0.10 11.58
CA SER A 143 -18.50 0.55 12.90
C SER A 143 -18.87 -0.38 14.08
N PRO A 144 -18.24 -1.56 14.20
CA PRO A 144 -18.53 -2.47 15.31
C PRO A 144 -18.13 -1.86 16.65
N ALA A 145 -18.89 -2.18 17.70
CA ALA A 145 -18.53 -1.80 19.07
C ALA A 145 -17.18 -2.42 19.50
N GLU A 146 -16.95 -3.67 19.09
CA GLU A 146 -15.74 -4.44 19.38
C GLU A 146 -14.95 -4.77 18.09
N PRO A 147 -13.92 -3.98 17.72
CA PRO A 147 -13.20 -4.17 16.47
C PRO A 147 -12.15 -5.30 16.49
N GLY A 148 -12.06 -6.08 17.59
CA GLY A 148 -10.99 -7.06 17.82
C GLY A 148 -10.80 -8.09 16.70
N ALA A 149 -11.90 -8.64 16.17
CA ALA A 149 -11.83 -9.60 15.07
C ALA A 149 -11.26 -8.98 13.78
N PHE A 150 -11.60 -7.72 13.49
CA PHE A 150 -11.06 -6.99 12.35
C PHE A 150 -9.60 -6.64 12.53
N LEU A 151 -9.15 -6.32 13.75
CA LEU A 151 -7.74 -6.10 14.05
C LEU A 151 -6.92 -7.38 13.80
N ALA A 152 -7.39 -8.54 14.28
CA ALA A 152 -6.73 -9.82 14.04
C ALA A 152 -6.67 -10.16 12.53
N ALA A 153 -7.79 -9.97 11.82
CA ALA A 153 -7.84 -10.17 10.37
C ALA A 153 -6.90 -9.21 9.63
N GLN A 154 -6.82 -7.94 10.05
CA GLN A 154 -5.93 -6.96 9.46
C GLN A 154 -4.45 -7.31 9.68
N ALA A 155 -4.08 -7.82 10.86
CA ALA A 155 -2.73 -8.28 11.15
C ALA A 155 -2.31 -9.41 10.21
N VAL A 156 -3.16 -10.43 10.07
CA VAL A 156 -2.92 -11.57 9.17
C VAL A 156 -2.84 -11.11 7.72
N LEU A 157 -3.79 -10.30 7.27
CA LEU A 157 -3.85 -9.86 5.89
C LEU A 157 -2.71 -8.91 5.52
N GLY A 158 -2.32 -8.02 6.43
CA GLY A 158 -1.16 -7.15 6.28
C GLY A 158 0.12 -7.95 6.05
N LEU A 159 0.42 -8.88 6.97
CA LEU A 159 1.63 -9.69 6.90
C LEU A 159 1.65 -10.62 5.69
N THR A 160 0.52 -11.25 5.34
CA THR A 160 0.42 -12.11 4.15
C THR A 160 0.59 -11.31 2.86
N THR A 161 0.04 -10.10 2.79
CA THR A 161 0.22 -9.20 1.64
C THR A 161 1.68 -8.83 1.43
N LEU A 162 2.38 -8.43 2.50
CA LEU A 162 3.80 -8.10 2.42
C LEU A 162 4.66 -9.32 2.06
N THR A 163 4.44 -10.44 2.75
CA THR A 163 5.16 -11.69 2.50
C THR A 163 4.94 -12.17 1.07
N GLY A 164 3.69 -12.19 0.59
CA GLY A 164 3.34 -12.56 -0.78
C GLY A 164 4.00 -11.65 -1.81
N PHE A 165 4.01 -10.33 -1.57
CA PHE A 165 4.72 -9.37 -2.42
C PHE A 165 6.23 -9.67 -2.48
N LEU A 166 6.88 -9.90 -1.34
CA LEU A 166 8.32 -10.19 -1.29
C LEU A 166 8.68 -11.54 -1.96
N LEU A 167 7.85 -12.57 -1.78
CA LEU A 167 8.07 -13.88 -2.38
C LEU A 167 7.89 -13.85 -3.90
N THR A 168 6.93 -13.08 -4.40
CA THR A 168 6.64 -12.96 -5.83
C THR A 168 7.52 -11.93 -6.54
N ALA A 169 8.25 -11.08 -5.81
CA ALA A 169 9.14 -10.09 -6.40
C ALA A 169 10.29 -10.73 -7.18
N ARG A 170 10.35 -10.41 -8.48
CA ARG A 170 11.46 -10.78 -9.38
C ARG A 170 12.31 -9.55 -9.73
N PRO A 171 13.63 -9.71 -9.89
CA PRO A 171 14.48 -8.69 -10.51
C PRO A 171 13.98 -8.36 -11.92
N ARG A 172 14.08 -7.11 -12.36
CA ARG A 172 13.86 -6.78 -13.79
C ARG A 172 15.01 -7.36 -14.60
N ALA A 173 14.69 -8.10 -15.66
CA ALA A 173 15.68 -8.55 -16.63
C ALA A 173 16.19 -7.33 -17.41
N THR A 174 17.51 -7.22 -17.57
CA THR A 174 18.13 -6.24 -18.46
C THR A 174 17.93 -6.72 -19.90
N THR A 175 17.05 -6.04 -20.64
CA THR A 175 17.03 -6.09 -22.11
C THR A 175 17.89 -4.97 -22.65
#